data_AF-A0A1D8B0T0-F1
#
_entry.id   AF-A0A1D8B0T0-F1
#
_cell.length_a   1.000
_cell.length_b   1.000
_cell.length_c   1.000
_cell.angle_alpha   90.00
_cell.angle_beta   90.00
_cell.angle_gamma   90.00
#
_symmetry.space_group_name_H-M   'P 1'
#
loop_
_entity.id
_entity.type
_entity.pdbx_description
1 polymer ?
#
loop_
_entity_poly.entity_id
_entity_poly.type
_entity_poly.pdbx_seq_one_letter_code
_entity_poly.pdbx_strand_id
1 'polypeptide(L)'
;MSGEEQEGQDGQDRAFLAIAGDFEASQRRRAARRAEEEERRPRLVAWAEAAVLVVLAASLALAVVSGRYLKVVPPRAVWGIGFLVVCCLVWAWARARSARRREAPAREPGAWVRVIGLWAAAVCIALPINPTPSQLLGSGAPRSQTSAHSQLAPGGAPPADEAGAAAAQSAGPDGGSPTSSPTAGTGSHAPAPASSASAAGRAGTASSGPPLDVTTQTFYSTLRELSANGAAYEGREITVTGFVVAPQTAASQQGLPRLAATDSFALARMTIWCCAADAYALGFAVEAPAGTQVEPDQWVRVHGRLHSRGGKALALEADSVEAVDAPDQEFVFEER
;
A
#
# COMPACT_ATOMS: atom_id res chain seq x y z
N MET A 1 71.93 -46.87 -34.26
CA MET A 1 70.57 -46.37 -33.99
C MET A 1 70.35 -45.96 -32.53
N SER A 2 71.32 -46.08 -31.61
CA SER A 2 71.09 -45.84 -30.17
C SER A 2 71.49 -44.45 -29.64
N GLY A 3 72.22 -43.62 -30.41
CA GLY A 3 72.74 -42.33 -29.95
C GLY A 3 71.77 -41.16 -30.13
N GLU A 4 71.15 -41.06 -31.31
CA GLU A 4 70.20 -39.98 -31.62
C GLU A 4 68.87 -40.11 -30.85
N GLU A 5 68.42 -41.33 -30.54
CA GLU A 5 67.21 -41.55 -29.73
C GLU A 5 67.40 -41.10 -28.27
N GLN A 6 68.61 -41.26 -27.72
CA GLN A 6 68.92 -40.94 -26.33
C GLN A 6 69.14 -39.43 -26.11
N GLU A 7 69.69 -38.72 -27.10
CA GLU A 7 69.83 -37.27 -27.09
C GLU A 7 68.47 -36.55 -27.25
N GLY A 8 67.56 -37.11 -28.04
CA GLY A 8 66.17 -36.64 -28.14
C GLY A 8 65.38 -36.81 -26.84
N GLN A 9 65.60 -37.92 -26.12
CA GLN A 9 64.93 -38.22 -24.85
C GLN A 9 65.40 -37.29 -23.71
N ASP A 10 66.71 -37.01 -23.62
CA ASP A 10 67.25 -36.02 -22.66
C ASP A 10 66.75 -34.59 -22.92
N GLY A 11 66.58 -34.22 -24.20
CA GLY A 11 65.98 -32.94 -24.58
C GLY A 11 64.52 -32.82 -24.18
N GLN A 12 63.76 -33.92 -24.33
CA GLN A 12 62.35 -33.99 -23.98
C GLN A 12 62.12 -33.96 -22.46
N ASP A 13 62.99 -34.63 -21.68
CA ASP A 13 62.97 -34.61 -20.22
C ASP A 13 63.33 -33.22 -19.65
N ARG A 14 64.30 -32.53 -20.27
CA ARG A 14 64.63 -31.13 -19.92
C ARG A 14 63.49 -30.16 -20.22
N ALA A 15 62.83 -30.33 -21.36
CA ALA A 15 61.65 -29.52 -21.72
C ALA A 15 60.49 -29.77 -20.74
N PHE A 16 60.27 -31.02 -20.34
CA PHE A 16 59.24 -31.38 -19.36
C PHE A 16 59.50 -30.77 -17.98
N LEU A 17 60.74 -30.83 -17.48
CA LEU A 17 61.13 -30.21 -16.21
C LEU A 17 60.98 -28.68 -16.22
N ALA A 18 61.29 -28.03 -17.35
CA ALA A 18 61.10 -26.59 -17.51
C ALA A 18 59.62 -26.20 -17.47
N ILE A 19 58.75 -26.97 -18.14
CA ILE A 19 57.29 -26.75 -18.14
C ILE A 19 56.71 -26.99 -16.73
N ALA A 20 57.14 -28.06 -16.04
CA ALA A 20 56.73 -28.33 -14.67
C ALA A 20 57.13 -27.20 -13.70
N GLY A 21 58.35 -26.67 -13.85
CA GLY A 21 58.83 -25.53 -13.07
C GLY A 21 58.02 -24.25 -13.28
N ASP A 22 57.67 -23.90 -14.53
CA ASP A 22 56.84 -22.72 -14.80
C ASP A 22 55.39 -22.90 -14.33
N PHE A 23 54.86 -24.14 -14.41
CA PHE A 23 53.55 -24.45 -13.84
C PHE A 23 53.52 -24.26 -12.31
N GLU A 24 54.52 -24.75 -11.58
CA GLU A 24 54.63 -24.54 -10.13
C GLU A 24 54.78 -23.05 -9.78
N ALA A 25 55.60 -22.31 -10.53
CA ALA A 25 55.76 -20.88 -10.35
C ALA A 25 54.44 -20.13 -10.60
N SER A 26 53.68 -20.53 -11.62
CA SER A 26 52.35 -20.01 -11.93
C SER A 26 51.34 -20.30 -10.81
N GLN A 27 51.35 -21.51 -10.24
CA GLN A 27 50.50 -21.87 -9.10
C GLN A 27 50.83 -21.04 -7.85
N ARG A 28 52.11 -20.83 -7.54
CA ARG A 28 52.54 -19.97 -6.42
C ARG A 28 52.10 -18.52 -6.62
N ARG A 29 52.23 -17.97 -7.84
CA ARG A 29 51.74 -16.62 -8.17
C ARG A 29 50.22 -16.51 -8.00
N ARG A 30 49.45 -17.54 -8.40
CA ARG A 30 47.99 -17.59 -8.20
C ARG A 30 47.59 -17.74 -6.73
N ALA A 31 48.34 -18.52 -5.95
CA ALA A 31 48.11 -18.66 -4.50
C ALA A 31 48.40 -17.36 -3.75
N ALA A 32 49.50 -16.67 -4.06
CA ALA A 32 49.84 -15.38 -3.48
C ALA A 32 48.77 -14.32 -3.79
N ARG A 33 48.32 -14.22 -5.06
CA ARG A 33 47.21 -13.31 -5.44
C ARG A 33 45.92 -13.62 -4.68
N ARG A 34 45.57 -14.90 -4.52
CA ARG A 34 44.38 -15.30 -3.75
C ARG A 34 44.51 -14.91 -2.28
N ALA A 35 45.68 -15.10 -1.66
CA ALA A 35 45.92 -14.69 -0.27
C ALA A 35 45.81 -13.16 -0.09
N GLU A 36 46.38 -12.37 -1.01
CA GLU A 36 46.24 -10.91 -1.00
C GLU A 36 44.77 -10.46 -1.18
N GLU A 37 44.02 -11.12 -2.07
CA GLU A 37 42.59 -10.85 -2.28
C GLU A 37 41.75 -11.21 -1.05
N GLU A 38 42.04 -12.33 -0.39
CA GLU A 38 41.34 -12.76 0.82
C GLU A 38 41.58 -11.80 1.99
N GLU A 39 42.75 -11.19 2.10
CA GLU A 39 43.03 -10.16 3.11
C GLU A 39 42.35 -8.82 2.78
N ARG A 40 42.25 -8.45 1.49
CA ARG A 40 41.61 -7.19 1.05
C ARG A 40 40.08 -7.23 1.15
N ARG A 41 39.45 -8.37 0.87
CA ARG A 41 37.98 -8.55 0.88
C ARG A 41 37.29 -8.04 2.16
N PRO A 42 37.67 -8.44 3.39
CA PRO A 42 37.02 -7.97 4.61
C PRO A 42 37.13 -6.46 4.80
N ARG A 43 38.25 -5.85 4.38
CA ARG A 43 38.44 -4.40 4.43
C ARG A 43 37.51 -3.68 3.45
N LEU A 44 37.42 -4.17 2.22
CA LEU A 44 36.53 -3.59 1.21
C LEU A 44 35.06 -3.67 1.65
N VAL A 45 34.65 -4.78 2.25
CA VAL A 45 33.29 -4.96 2.80
C VAL A 45 32.99 -3.94 3.90
N ALA A 46 33.88 -3.79 4.89
CA ALA A 46 33.65 -2.84 5.99
C ALA A 46 33.56 -1.39 5.51
N TRP A 47 34.37 -0.99 4.52
CA TRP A 47 34.27 0.33 3.88
C TRP A 47 32.99 0.48 3.06
N ALA A 48 32.59 -0.56 2.32
CA ALA A 48 31.33 -0.55 1.56
C ALA A 48 30.11 -0.43 2.49
N GLU A 49 30.07 -1.15 3.60
CA GLU A 49 29.01 -1.03 4.60
C GLU A 49 28.94 0.37 5.21
N ALA A 50 30.09 0.94 5.59
CA ALA A 50 30.14 2.31 6.10
C ALA A 50 29.64 3.33 5.07
N ALA A 51 30.05 3.18 3.81
CA ALA A 51 29.60 4.03 2.72
C ALA A 51 28.08 3.92 2.48
N VAL A 52 27.53 2.70 2.44
CA VAL A 52 26.10 2.49 2.25
C VAL A 52 25.28 3.03 3.42
N LEU A 53 25.75 2.90 4.66
CA LEU A 53 25.09 3.52 5.83
C LEU A 53 25.05 5.04 5.76
N VAL A 54 26.12 5.68 5.25
CA VAL A 54 26.15 7.14 5.00
C VAL A 54 25.16 7.50 3.90
N VAL A 55 25.10 6.73 2.80
CA VAL A 55 24.13 6.94 1.71
C VAL A 55 22.69 6.80 2.22
N LEU A 56 22.41 5.80 3.06
CA LEU A 56 21.10 5.60 3.69
C LEU A 56 20.73 6.77 4.63
N ALA A 57 21.69 7.23 5.43
CA ALA A 57 21.48 8.38 6.30
C ALA A 57 21.18 9.66 5.49
N ALA A 58 21.92 9.87 4.39
CA ALA A 58 21.71 10.98 3.48
C ALA A 58 20.35 10.88 2.76
N SER A 59 19.94 9.70 2.30
CA SER A 59 18.64 9.53 1.63
C SER A 59 17.47 9.79 2.59
N LEU A 60 17.55 9.31 3.83
CA LEU A 60 16.56 9.61 4.88
C LEU A 60 16.50 11.10 5.19
N ALA A 61 17.65 11.77 5.34
CA ALA A 61 17.69 13.21 5.59
C ALA A 61 17.11 14.02 4.41
N LEU A 62 17.46 13.66 3.18
CA LEU A 62 16.91 14.28 1.97
C LEU A 62 15.40 14.05 1.83
N ALA A 63 14.89 12.87 2.21
CA ALA A 63 13.45 12.60 2.21
C ALA A 63 12.68 13.55 3.16
N VAL A 64 13.24 13.83 4.33
CA VAL A 64 12.66 14.77 5.30
C VAL A 64 12.78 16.22 4.81
N VAL A 65 13.98 16.64 4.38
CA VAL A 65 14.23 18.03 3.93
C VAL A 65 13.42 18.38 2.67
N SER A 66 13.22 17.42 1.78
CA SER A 66 12.41 17.62 0.57
C SER A 66 10.91 17.77 0.85
N GLY A 67 10.45 17.57 2.09
CA GLY A 67 9.04 17.67 2.48
C GLY A 67 8.13 16.57 1.92
N ARG A 68 8.62 15.75 0.99
CA ARG A 68 7.87 14.62 0.40
C ARG A 68 7.41 13.63 1.46
N TYR A 69 8.26 13.36 2.44
CA TYR A 69 7.97 12.40 3.50
C TYR A 69 6.89 12.91 4.47
N LEU A 70 6.77 14.23 4.65
CA LEU A 70 5.76 14.85 5.51
C LEU A 70 4.34 14.77 4.93
N LYS A 71 4.21 14.53 3.62
CA LYS A 71 2.89 14.29 3.02
C LYS A 71 2.32 12.93 3.41
N VAL A 72 3.18 11.95 3.69
CA VAL A 72 2.83 10.53 3.83
C VAL A 72 2.91 10.04 5.28
N VAL A 73 3.61 10.79 6.13
CA VAL A 73 3.94 10.40 7.50
C VAL A 73 3.70 11.59 8.43
N PRO A 74 3.13 11.39 9.64
CA PRO A 74 2.83 12.48 10.56
C PRO A 74 4.10 13.23 10.98
N PRO A 75 4.01 14.56 11.24
CA PRO A 75 5.15 15.39 11.63
C PRO A 75 5.94 14.86 12.83
N ARG A 76 5.27 14.13 13.74
CA ARG A 76 5.92 13.49 14.92
C ARG A 76 6.98 12.45 14.54
N ALA A 77 6.86 11.81 13.39
CA ALA A 77 7.79 10.76 12.96
C ALA A 77 9.17 11.32 12.55
N VAL A 78 9.26 12.62 12.26
CA VAL A 78 10.52 13.30 11.90
C VAL A 78 11.58 13.10 12.97
N TRP A 79 11.19 13.12 14.24
CA TRP A 79 12.10 12.86 15.37
C TRP A 79 12.69 11.44 15.33
N GLY A 80 11.86 10.45 14.99
CA GLY A 80 12.30 9.06 14.86
C GLY A 80 13.26 8.86 13.70
N ILE A 81 12.99 9.51 12.55
CA ILE A 81 13.89 9.48 11.39
C ILE A 81 15.22 10.17 11.73
N GLY A 82 15.18 11.32 12.41
CA GLY A 82 16.38 12.02 12.87
C GLY A 82 17.25 11.14 13.77
N PHE A 83 16.64 10.43 14.73
CA PHE A 83 17.33 9.46 15.57
C PHE A 83 17.96 8.31 14.74
N LEU A 84 17.22 7.78 13.77
CA LEU A 84 17.72 6.72 12.88
C LEU A 84 18.93 7.19 12.05
N VAL A 85 18.89 8.41 11.52
CA VAL A 85 20.01 9.03 10.79
C VAL A 85 21.25 9.10 11.68
N VAL A 86 21.11 9.55 12.93
CA VAL A 86 22.24 9.58 13.89
C VAL A 86 22.79 8.18 14.15
N CYS A 87 21.92 7.18 14.38
CA CYS A 87 22.32 5.79 14.56
C CYS A 87 23.09 5.24 13.35
N CYS A 88 22.62 5.50 12.12
CA CYS A 88 23.32 5.10 10.89
C CYS A 88 24.71 5.74 10.79
N LEU A 89 24.85 7.03 11.13
CA LEU A 89 26.13 7.74 11.10
C LEU A 89 27.11 7.23 12.19
N VAL A 90 26.63 6.99 13.41
CA VAL A 90 27.43 6.40 14.50
C VAL A 90 27.91 5.01 14.10
N TRP A 91 27.04 4.19 13.50
CA TRP A 91 27.41 2.84 13.08
C TRP A 91 28.37 2.84 11.88
N ALA A 92 28.17 3.74 10.91
CA ALA A 92 29.10 3.97 9.81
C ALA A 92 30.48 4.38 10.32
N TRP A 93 30.54 5.28 11.31
CA TRP A 93 31.79 5.70 11.94
C TRP A 93 32.48 4.55 12.67
N ALA A 94 31.73 3.75 13.44
CA ALA A 94 32.29 2.57 14.12
C ALA A 94 32.88 1.57 13.13
N ARG A 95 32.19 1.29 12.01
CA ARG A 95 32.66 0.39 10.95
C ARG A 95 33.89 0.95 10.23
N ALA A 96 33.90 2.23 9.88
CA ALA A 96 35.06 2.88 9.27
C ALA A 96 36.27 2.91 10.22
N ARG A 97 36.05 3.11 11.52
CA ARG A 97 37.10 3.09 12.55
C ARG A 97 37.68 1.69 12.74
N SER A 98 36.84 0.65 12.79
CA SER A 98 37.27 -0.75 12.85
C SER A 98 38.11 -1.11 11.61
N ALA A 99 37.65 -0.72 10.41
CA ALA A 99 38.39 -0.95 9.16
C ALA A 99 39.79 -0.27 9.16
N ARG A 100 39.93 0.89 9.81
CA ARG A 100 41.21 1.60 9.96
C ARG A 100 42.14 0.95 11.00
N ARG A 101 41.60 0.38 12.08
CA ARG A 101 42.40 -0.17 13.20
C ARG A 101 43.07 -1.51 12.89
N ARG A 102 42.93 -2.04 11.66
CA ARG A 102 43.40 -3.39 11.26
C ARG A 102 42.88 -4.51 12.16
N GLU A 103 41.86 -4.24 12.97
CA GLU A 103 41.09 -5.26 13.67
C GLU A 103 40.40 -6.06 12.58
N ALA A 104 40.93 -7.25 12.26
CA ALA A 104 40.36 -8.09 11.22
C ALA A 104 38.92 -8.40 11.63
N PRO A 105 37.90 -7.91 10.90
CA PRO A 105 36.54 -8.33 11.21
C PRO A 105 36.51 -9.84 10.96
N ALA A 106 35.92 -10.58 11.90
CA ALA A 106 35.70 -12.01 11.72
C ALA A 106 35.05 -12.23 10.34
N ARG A 107 35.41 -13.32 9.66
CA ARG A 107 34.85 -13.66 8.35
C ARG A 107 33.35 -13.92 8.54
N GLU A 108 32.53 -12.88 8.39
CA GLU A 108 31.08 -12.95 8.56
C GLU A 108 30.47 -13.46 7.24
N PRO A 109 29.91 -14.70 7.21
CA PRO A 109 29.18 -15.15 6.05
C PRO A 109 27.96 -14.23 5.82
N GLY A 110 27.80 -13.72 4.60
CA GLY A 110 26.65 -12.89 4.22
C GLY A 110 26.87 -11.37 4.31
N ALA A 111 28.07 -10.87 4.58
CA ALA A 111 28.31 -9.42 4.69
C ALA A 111 27.95 -8.63 3.41
N TRP A 112 28.19 -9.20 2.21
CA TRP A 112 27.74 -8.58 0.95
C TRP A 112 26.21 -8.54 0.79
N VAL A 113 25.49 -9.53 1.33
CA VAL A 113 24.02 -9.53 1.32
C VAL A 113 23.48 -8.35 2.14
N ARG A 114 24.10 -8.05 3.28
CA ARG A 114 23.78 -6.86 4.08
C ARG A 114 24.04 -5.57 3.33
N VAL A 115 25.20 -5.43 2.68
CA VAL A 115 25.54 -4.25 1.86
C VAL A 115 24.50 -4.05 0.76
N ILE A 116 24.17 -5.11 0.02
CA ILE A 116 23.18 -5.07 -1.06
C ILE A 116 21.80 -4.70 -0.51
N GLY A 117 21.38 -5.31 0.61
CA GLY A 117 20.09 -5.02 1.24
C GLY A 117 19.97 -3.57 1.72
N LEU A 118 21.01 -3.03 2.39
CA LEU A 118 21.03 -1.64 2.84
C LEU A 118 21.05 -0.66 1.65
N TRP A 119 21.77 -1.01 0.57
CA TRP A 119 21.81 -0.19 -0.63
C TRP A 119 20.45 -0.18 -1.34
N ALA A 120 19.82 -1.35 -1.50
CA ALA A 120 18.47 -1.46 -2.03
C ALA A 120 17.47 -0.64 -1.20
N ALA A 121 17.54 -0.69 0.12
CA ALA A 121 16.71 0.14 1.00
C ALA A 121 16.95 1.64 0.77
N ALA A 122 18.22 2.07 0.67
CA ALA A 122 18.57 3.46 0.40
C ALA A 122 18.04 3.95 -0.96
N VAL A 123 18.13 3.10 -1.99
CA VAL A 123 17.57 3.38 -3.32
C VAL A 123 16.05 3.48 -3.27
N CYS A 124 15.36 2.53 -2.63
CA CYS A 124 13.91 2.56 -2.48
C CYS A 124 13.41 3.83 -1.76
N ILE A 125 14.13 4.29 -0.74
CA ILE A 125 13.81 5.53 -0.01
C ILE A 125 14.06 6.77 -0.87
N ALA A 126 15.11 6.75 -1.71
CA ALA A 126 15.46 7.88 -2.57
C ALA A 126 14.55 8.00 -3.80
N LEU A 127 13.85 6.93 -4.19
CA LEU A 127 12.92 6.95 -5.31
C LEU A 127 11.70 7.85 -5.02
N PRO A 128 11.33 8.75 -5.93
CA PRO A 128 10.15 9.61 -5.78
C PRO A 128 8.89 8.80 -6.06
N ILE A 129 8.46 7.96 -5.10
CA ILE A 129 7.18 7.26 -5.21
C ILE A 129 6.09 8.22 -4.71
N ASN A 130 5.32 8.79 -5.65
CA ASN A 130 4.04 9.45 -5.35
C ASN A 130 2.93 8.47 -5.76
N PRO A 131 2.53 7.53 -4.88
CA PRO A 131 1.45 6.61 -5.21
C PRO A 131 0.15 7.41 -5.34
N THR A 132 -0.61 7.19 -6.42
CA THR A 132 -1.96 7.76 -6.50
C THR A 132 -2.87 7.07 -5.47
N PRO A 133 -3.93 7.74 -4.99
CA PRO A 133 -4.83 7.16 -4.00
C PRO A 133 -5.38 5.79 -4.43
N SER A 134 -5.81 5.64 -5.68
CA SER A 134 -6.30 4.34 -6.20
C SER A 134 -5.27 3.21 -6.13
N GLN A 135 -3.97 3.49 -6.27
CA GLN A 135 -2.93 2.47 -6.13
C GLN A 135 -2.84 1.94 -4.70
N LEU A 136 -3.13 2.79 -3.71
CA LEU A 136 -3.23 2.37 -2.31
C LEU A 136 -4.49 1.54 -2.06
N LEU A 137 -5.63 1.91 -2.67
CA LEU A 137 -6.88 1.15 -2.57
C LEU A 137 -6.78 -0.24 -3.23
N GLY A 138 -6.15 -0.33 -4.41
CA GLY A 138 -6.05 -1.57 -5.19
C GLY A 138 -5.02 -2.57 -4.67
N SER A 139 -4.03 -2.11 -3.89
CA SER A 139 -2.98 -2.96 -3.31
C SER A 139 -3.34 -3.53 -1.93
N GLY A 140 -4.45 -3.05 -1.34
CA GLY A 140 -4.95 -3.50 -0.05
C GLY A 140 -5.72 -4.82 -0.16
N ALA A 141 -5.09 -5.94 0.20
CA ALA A 141 -5.85 -7.12 0.61
C ALA A 141 -6.80 -6.73 1.77
N PRO A 142 -8.06 -7.21 1.80
CA PRO A 142 -9.00 -6.86 2.85
C PRO A 142 -8.49 -7.38 4.19
N ARG A 143 -7.82 -6.53 4.98
CA ARG A 143 -7.42 -6.86 6.34
C ARG A 143 -8.49 -6.38 7.30
N SER A 144 -9.16 -7.33 7.93
CA SER A 144 -9.93 -7.13 9.16
C SER A 144 -9.00 -6.63 10.26
N GLN A 145 -8.84 -5.31 10.40
CA GLN A 145 -8.13 -4.70 11.53
C GLN A 145 -9.14 -4.32 12.61
N THR A 146 -9.15 -5.10 13.68
CA THR A 146 -9.97 -4.87 14.87
C THR A 146 -9.31 -3.77 15.71
N SER A 147 -9.45 -2.51 15.32
CA SER A 147 -9.10 -1.36 16.17
C SER A 147 -10.04 -0.22 15.80
N ALA A 148 -10.96 0.17 16.69
CA ALA A 148 -11.96 1.25 16.53
C ALA A 148 -12.89 1.23 15.29
N HIS A 149 -12.59 0.47 14.23
CA HIS A 149 -13.28 0.41 12.94
C HIS A 149 -14.69 -0.21 12.97
N SER A 150 -15.12 -0.76 14.11
CA SER A 150 -16.48 -1.30 14.23
C SER A 150 -17.56 -0.22 14.32
N GLN A 151 -17.17 1.05 14.56
CA GLN A 151 -18.12 2.16 14.78
C GLN A 151 -18.58 2.83 13.46
N LEU A 152 -17.77 2.81 12.39
CA LEU A 152 -18.12 3.44 11.09
C LEU A 152 -18.62 2.44 10.02
N ALA A 153 -18.50 1.13 10.25
CA ALA A 153 -19.03 0.15 9.32
C ALA A 153 -20.57 0.03 9.43
N PRO A 154 -21.32 0.00 8.31
CA PRO A 154 -22.73 -0.36 8.34
C PRO A 154 -22.85 -1.84 8.71
N GLY A 155 -23.31 -2.10 9.94
CA GLY A 155 -23.46 -3.44 10.48
C GLY A 155 -24.49 -4.24 9.68
N GLY A 156 -24.04 -5.31 9.05
CA GLY A 156 -24.91 -6.41 8.65
C GLY A 156 -25.28 -7.22 9.89
N ALA A 157 -26.57 -7.39 10.15
CA ALA A 157 -27.07 -8.30 11.17
C ALA A 157 -26.59 -9.74 10.88
N PRO A 158 -26.21 -10.52 11.91
CA PRO A 158 -25.93 -11.94 11.72
C PRO A 158 -27.25 -12.69 11.47
N PRO A 159 -27.33 -13.61 10.49
CA PRO A 159 -28.36 -14.63 10.52
C PRO A 159 -28.07 -15.56 11.71
N ALA A 160 -29.07 -15.71 12.57
CA ALA A 160 -29.16 -16.83 13.48
C ALA A 160 -29.29 -18.13 12.66
N ASP A 161 -28.91 -19.23 13.31
CA ASP A 161 -29.01 -20.63 12.88
C ASP A 161 -27.90 -21.12 11.92
N GLU A 162 -26.88 -21.78 12.49
CA GLU A 162 -26.83 -23.25 12.46
C GLU A 162 -25.68 -23.78 13.33
N ALA A 163 -26.06 -24.67 14.24
CA ALA A 163 -25.15 -25.43 15.07
C ALA A 163 -24.57 -26.61 14.29
N GLY A 164 -23.23 -26.68 14.25
CA GLY A 164 -22.42 -27.90 14.33
C GLY A 164 -22.66 -29.05 13.36
N ALA A 165 -21.68 -29.31 12.49
CA ALA A 165 -21.05 -30.63 12.37
C ALA A 165 -19.74 -30.53 11.58
N ALA A 166 -18.68 -31.07 12.15
CA ALA A 166 -17.37 -31.23 11.52
C ALA A 166 -17.24 -32.59 10.82
N ALA A 167 -16.32 -32.62 9.86
CA ALA A 167 -15.51 -33.75 9.40
C ALA A 167 -16.04 -34.72 8.31
N ALA A 168 -15.50 -34.48 7.11
CA ALA A 168 -14.57 -35.38 6.38
C ALA A 168 -15.09 -36.58 5.55
N GLN A 169 -14.50 -36.65 4.33
CA GLN A 169 -14.16 -37.80 3.48
C GLN A 169 -14.99 -38.07 2.20
N SER A 170 -14.30 -37.79 1.08
CA SER A 170 -14.01 -38.63 -0.09
C SER A 170 -15.09 -39.39 -0.88
N ALA A 171 -14.95 -39.21 -2.21
CA ALA A 171 -15.05 -40.17 -3.31
C ALA A 171 -16.40 -40.42 -4.01
N GLY A 172 -16.40 -40.08 -5.31
CA GLY A 172 -16.87 -40.97 -6.38
C GLY A 172 -18.30 -40.78 -6.89
N PRO A 173 -18.58 -41.16 -8.16
CA PRO A 173 -19.42 -40.39 -9.09
C PRO A 173 -20.79 -41.07 -9.38
N ASP A 174 -21.41 -40.67 -10.50
CA ASP A 174 -22.71 -41.07 -11.06
C ASP A 174 -23.87 -40.15 -10.61
N GLY A 175 -24.73 -39.62 -11.46
CA GLY A 175 -25.12 -39.97 -12.82
C GLY A 175 -26.65 -39.96 -12.86
N GLY A 176 -27.26 -39.13 -13.71
CA GLY A 176 -28.65 -39.27 -14.13
C GLY A 176 -29.68 -38.30 -13.54
N SER A 177 -30.08 -37.33 -14.36
CA SER A 177 -31.48 -36.87 -14.45
C SER A 177 -32.39 -38.08 -14.79
N PRO A 178 -33.70 -38.10 -14.46
CA PRO A 178 -34.68 -37.31 -15.24
C PRO A 178 -35.89 -36.75 -14.46
N THR A 179 -36.44 -35.68 -15.04
CA THR A 179 -37.87 -35.42 -15.34
C THR A 179 -38.95 -35.99 -14.41
N SER A 180 -39.83 -35.12 -13.90
CA SER A 180 -41.28 -35.09 -14.24
C SER A 180 -42.05 -34.09 -13.38
N SER A 181 -42.67 -33.09 -14.01
CA SER A 181 -43.92 -32.47 -13.55
C SER A 181 -45.08 -33.49 -13.74
N PRO A 182 -46.29 -33.36 -13.13
CA PRO A 182 -47.21 -32.29 -13.54
C PRO A 182 -48.32 -31.86 -12.52
N THR A 183 -49.04 -30.80 -12.92
CA THR A 183 -50.49 -30.56 -12.75
C THR A 183 -51.05 -29.83 -11.52
N ALA A 184 -51.41 -28.57 -11.80
CA ALA A 184 -52.70 -27.87 -11.63
C ALA A 184 -53.30 -27.57 -10.23
N GLY A 185 -53.59 -26.27 -10.06
CA GLY A 185 -54.59 -25.73 -9.14
C GLY A 185 -55.08 -24.37 -9.64
N THR A 186 -56.31 -24.35 -10.16
CA THR A 186 -57.07 -23.25 -10.77
C THR A 186 -57.42 -22.12 -9.80
N GLY A 187 -57.41 -20.86 -10.27
CA GLY A 187 -58.04 -19.73 -9.58
C GLY A 187 -57.96 -18.44 -10.40
N SER A 188 -59.13 -17.87 -10.72
CA SER A 188 -59.37 -16.92 -11.80
C SER A 188 -59.59 -15.47 -11.32
N HIS A 189 -59.41 -14.53 -12.25
CA HIS A 189 -60.00 -13.18 -12.36
C HIS A 189 -59.33 -11.94 -11.72
N ALA A 190 -59.11 -10.96 -12.61
CA ALA A 190 -58.43 -9.66 -12.55
C ALA A 190 -59.39 -8.49 -12.18
N PRO A 191 -59.09 -7.19 -12.37
CA PRO A 191 -57.83 -6.41 -12.28
C PRO A 191 -57.95 -5.08 -11.45
N ALA A 192 -56.82 -4.37 -11.36
CA ALA A 192 -56.64 -2.89 -11.29
C ALA A 192 -56.29 -2.25 -9.92
N PRO A 193 -55.65 -1.05 -9.88
CA PRO A 193 -55.06 -0.25 -10.97
C PRO A 193 -53.56 0.09 -10.77
N ALA A 194 -52.91 0.45 -11.88
CA ALA A 194 -51.62 1.12 -11.89
C ALA A 194 -51.74 2.50 -11.24
N SER A 195 -50.98 2.74 -10.18
CA SER A 195 -50.74 4.09 -9.65
C SER A 195 -49.44 4.64 -10.22
N SER A 196 -49.57 5.31 -11.36
CA SER A 196 -48.61 6.25 -11.90
C SER A 196 -48.67 7.51 -11.03
N ALA A 197 -47.93 7.54 -9.93
CA ALA A 197 -47.71 8.76 -9.16
C ALA A 197 -46.32 9.30 -9.52
N SER A 198 -46.34 10.26 -10.45
CA SER A 198 -45.28 11.23 -10.65
C SER A 198 -44.98 11.92 -9.32
N ALA A 199 -43.73 11.86 -8.86
CA ALA A 199 -43.24 12.61 -7.71
C ALA A 199 -42.00 13.41 -8.12
N ALA A 200 -42.21 14.34 -9.05
CA ALA A 200 -41.49 15.60 -9.03
C ALA A 200 -41.90 16.34 -7.75
N GLY A 201 -40.94 16.59 -6.86
CA GLY A 201 -41.18 17.29 -5.60
C GLY A 201 -40.53 16.61 -4.41
N ARG A 202 -39.20 16.43 -4.45
CA ARG A 202 -38.41 16.17 -3.25
C ARG A 202 -37.62 17.44 -2.90
N ALA A 203 -38.32 18.55 -2.74
CA ALA A 203 -37.77 19.73 -2.08
C ALA A 203 -37.76 19.42 -0.57
N GLY A 204 -36.72 18.72 -0.12
CA GLY A 204 -36.46 18.49 1.28
C GLY A 204 -36.32 19.83 2.00
N THR A 205 -37.05 20.02 3.08
CA THR A 205 -36.89 21.13 4.02
C THR A 205 -35.41 21.21 4.43
N ALA A 206 -34.73 22.28 4.03
CA ALA A 206 -33.34 22.54 4.39
C ALA A 206 -33.20 22.53 5.92
N SER A 207 -32.29 21.69 6.43
CA SER A 207 -32.01 21.59 7.86
C SER A 207 -31.43 22.91 8.39
N SER A 208 -31.86 23.32 9.59
CA SER A 208 -31.72 24.68 10.15
C SER A 208 -30.32 25.03 10.70
N GLY A 209 -29.27 24.34 10.26
CA GLY A 209 -27.90 24.54 10.72
C GLY A 209 -27.06 25.32 9.70
N PRO A 210 -25.95 25.95 10.13
CA PRO A 210 -25.02 26.57 9.19
C PRO A 210 -24.43 25.52 8.22
N PRO A 211 -24.08 25.92 6.98
CA PRO A 211 -23.40 25.05 6.02
C PRO A 211 -22.13 24.46 6.62
N LEU A 212 -21.89 23.18 6.36
CA LEU A 212 -20.77 22.45 6.93
C LEU A 212 -19.58 22.45 5.95
N ASP A 213 -18.50 23.14 6.30
CA ASP A 213 -17.26 23.14 5.50
C ASP A 213 -16.28 22.09 6.02
N VAL A 214 -16.04 21.04 5.22
CA VAL A 214 -15.17 19.92 5.57
C VAL A 214 -13.78 20.16 5.01
N THR A 215 -12.93 20.72 5.87
CA THR A 215 -11.51 20.96 5.59
C THR A 215 -10.67 19.70 5.78
N THR A 216 -9.41 19.72 5.35
CA THR A 216 -8.46 18.61 5.58
C THR A 216 -8.31 18.26 7.07
N GLN A 217 -8.30 19.24 7.96
CA GLN A 217 -8.13 19.01 9.40
C GLN A 217 -9.42 18.50 10.06
N THR A 218 -10.58 18.97 9.61
CA THR A 218 -11.87 18.59 10.19
C THR A 218 -12.48 17.35 9.55
N PHE A 219 -11.89 16.81 8.47
CA PHE A 219 -12.45 15.71 7.71
C PHE A 219 -12.76 14.48 8.57
N TYR A 220 -11.78 13.95 9.32
CA TYR A 220 -11.98 12.72 10.09
C TYR A 220 -13.02 12.90 11.20
N SER A 221 -12.90 13.97 11.99
CA SER A 221 -13.82 14.26 13.09
C SER A 221 -15.24 14.53 12.59
N THR A 222 -15.39 15.22 11.45
CA THR A 222 -16.68 15.45 10.81
C THR A 222 -17.29 14.15 10.31
N LEU A 223 -16.56 13.31 9.56
CA LEU A 223 -17.10 12.04 9.10
C LEU A 223 -17.51 11.13 10.26
N ARG A 224 -16.71 11.07 11.33
CA ARG A 224 -17.04 10.27 12.51
C ARG A 224 -18.35 10.73 13.15
N GLU A 225 -18.53 12.04 13.30
CA GLU A 225 -19.75 12.65 13.82
C GLU A 225 -20.95 12.39 12.90
N LEU A 226 -20.79 12.57 11.60
CA LEU A 226 -21.84 12.29 10.62
C LEU A 226 -22.21 10.80 10.58
N SER A 227 -21.24 9.89 10.67
CA SER A 227 -21.50 8.45 10.70
C SER A 227 -22.23 8.01 11.98
N ALA A 228 -21.98 8.67 13.11
CA ALA A 228 -22.64 8.36 14.38
C ALA A 228 -24.05 8.99 14.46
N ASN A 229 -24.20 10.22 13.96
CA ASN A 229 -25.39 11.05 14.16
C ASN A 229 -26.05 11.49 12.82
N GLY A 230 -25.92 10.69 11.76
CA GLY A 230 -26.28 11.09 10.39
C GLY A 230 -27.71 11.63 10.24
N ALA A 231 -28.67 11.06 10.97
CA ALA A 231 -30.06 11.51 10.96
C ALA A 231 -30.24 12.96 11.45
N ALA A 232 -29.38 13.46 12.34
CA ALA A 232 -29.42 14.85 12.82
C ALA A 232 -28.96 15.86 11.76
N TYR A 233 -28.30 15.38 10.70
CA TYR A 233 -27.68 16.19 9.67
C TYR A 233 -28.31 15.97 8.29
N GLU A 234 -29.44 15.27 8.23
CA GLU A 234 -30.20 15.03 7.02
C GLU A 234 -30.58 16.35 6.33
N GLY A 235 -30.31 16.45 5.03
CA GLY A 235 -30.59 17.63 4.20
C GLY A 235 -29.70 18.84 4.49
N ARG A 236 -28.67 18.71 5.34
CA ARG A 236 -27.76 19.83 5.65
C ARG A 236 -26.78 20.07 4.50
N GLU A 237 -26.55 21.34 4.17
CA GLU A 237 -25.55 21.74 3.19
C GLU A 237 -24.14 21.42 3.68
N ILE A 238 -23.34 20.85 2.79
CA ILE A 238 -21.98 20.41 3.07
C ILE A 238 -21.08 20.62 1.86
N THR A 239 -19.88 21.12 2.12
CA THR A 239 -18.80 21.22 1.12
C THR A 239 -17.66 20.29 1.53
N VAL A 240 -17.26 19.38 0.64
CA VAL A 240 -16.21 18.41 0.91
C VAL A 240 -15.25 18.34 -0.28
N THR A 241 -13.94 18.30 -0.01
CA THR A 241 -12.92 18.01 -1.02
C THR A 241 -12.40 16.58 -0.86
N GLY A 242 -12.31 15.85 -1.97
CA GLY A 242 -11.81 14.47 -2.00
C GLY A 242 -11.44 14.02 -3.41
N PHE A 243 -10.92 12.81 -3.54
CA PHE A 243 -10.67 12.19 -4.83
C PHE A 243 -11.80 11.24 -5.22
N VAL A 244 -12.01 11.11 -6.52
CA VAL A 244 -13.05 10.27 -7.11
C VAL A 244 -12.62 8.81 -7.08
N VAL A 245 -13.47 7.96 -6.50
CA VAL A 245 -13.33 6.52 -6.46
C VAL A 245 -14.39 5.88 -7.34
N ALA A 246 -13.95 5.09 -8.32
CA ALA A 246 -14.83 4.36 -9.21
C ALA A 246 -15.72 3.38 -8.42
N PRO A 247 -16.98 3.15 -8.83
CA PRO A 247 -17.93 2.31 -8.10
C PRO A 247 -17.41 0.89 -7.79
N GLN A 248 -16.68 0.27 -8.71
CA GLN A 248 -16.13 -1.07 -8.55
C GLN A 248 -15.06 -1.12 -7.45
N THR A 249 -14.21 -0.08 -7.39
CA THR A 249 -13.19 0.06 -6.34
C THR A 249 -13.84 0.39 -5.00
N ALA A 250 -14.82 1.28 -4.98
CA ALA A 250 -15.52 1.67 -3.76
C ALA A 250 -16.20 0.48 -3.06
N ALA A 251 -16.79 -0.44 -3.84
CA ALA A 251 -17.45 -1.64 -3.33
C ALA A 251 -16.52 -2.60 -2.56
N SER A 252 -15.21 -2.56 -2.78
CA SER A 252 -14.24 -3.40 -2.06
C SER A 252 -13.66 -2.72 -0.81
N GLN A 253 -13.96 -1.44 -0.57
CA GLN A 253 -13.42 -0.68 0.56
C GLN A 253 -14.40 -0.68 1.73
N GLN A 254 -13.90 -1.03 2.93
CA GLN A 254 -14.73 -1.07 4.14
C GLN A 254 -15.11 0.32 4.66
N GLY A 255 -14.27 1.34 4.41
CA GLY A 255 -14.49 2.70 4.87
C GLY A 255 -15.32 3.57 3.93
N LEU A 256 -15.77 3.02 2.80
CA LEU A 256 -16.65 3.72 1.85
C LEU A 256 -18.08 3.14 1.90
N PRO A 257 -19.11 4.01 1.80
CA PRO A 257 -20.48 3.57 1.60
C PRO A 257 -20.61 2.71 0.34
N ARG A 258 -21.50 1.71 0.37
CA ARG A 258 -21.90 0.99 -0.85
C ARG A 258 -22.71 1.92 -1.74
N LEU A 259 -22.27 2.09 -2.98
CA LEU A 259 -22.98 2.90 -3.96
C LEU A 259 -24.26 2.19 -4.40
N ALA A 260 -25.35 2.94 -4.45
CA ALA A 260 -26.58 2.57 -5.09
C ALA A 260 -26.55 2.90 -6.59
N ALA A 261 -27.58 2.45 -7.31
CA ALA A 261 -27.69 2.66 -8.75
C ALA A 261 -27.81 4.15 -9.17
N THR A 262 -28.22 5.04 -8.26
CA THR A 262 -28.29 6.48 -8.49
C THR A 262 -26.97 7.19 -8.19
N ASP A 263 -26.08 6.55 -7.42
CA ASP A 263 -24.80 7.15 -7.06
C ASP A 263 -23.84 7.06 -8.25
N SER A 264 -23.20 8.18 -8.57
CA SER A 264 -22.30 8.30 -9.71
C SER A 264 -20.89 7.81 -9.36
N PHE A 265 -20.38 8.16 -8.17
CA PHE A 265 -19.05 7.79 -7.69
C PHE A 265 -18.97 7.88 -6.15
N ALA A 266 -17.86 7.40 -5.57
CA ALA A 266 -17.53 7.68 -4.17
C ALA A 266 -16.52 8.84 -4.11
N LEU A 267 -16.76 9.80 -3.21
CA LEU A 267 -15.80 10.85 -2.88
C LEU A 267 -15.03 10.44 -1.63
N ALA A 268 -13.71 10.34 -1.71
CA ALA A 268 -12.91 9.81 -0.62
C ALA A 268 -11.70 10.69 -0.25
N ARG A 269 -11.21 10.48 0.96
CA ARG A 269 -9.89 10.90 1.43
C ARG A 269 -9.16 9.70 2.02
N MET A 270 -7.84 9.64 1.84
CA MET A 270 -7.03 8.64 2.52
C MET A 270 -6.82 9.08 3.96
N THR A 271 -7.16 8.21 4.90
CA THR A 271 -6.96 8.40 6.34
C THR A 271 -5.82 7.52 6.81
N ILE A 272 -4.93 8.05 7.63
CA ILE A 272 -3.79 7.33 8.23
C ILE A 272 -3.73 7.53 9.74
N TRP A 273 -3.20 6.54 10.43
CA TRP A 273 -2.88 6.63 11.85
C TRP A 273 -1.40 6.96 12.06
N CYS A 274 -0.50 6.25 11.38
CA CYS A 274 0.94 6.38 11.52
C CYS A 274 1.72 6.51 10.21
N CYS A 275 1.25 5.96 9.08
CA CYS A 275 1.93 6.08 7.78
C CYS A 275 1.05 5.56 6.64
N ALA A 276 1.40 5.81 5.37
CA ALA A 276 0.64 5.27 4.24
C ALA A 276 0.41 3.74 4.25
N ALA A 277 1.21 2.96 4.98
CA ALA A 277 0.99 1.51 5.10
C ALA A 277 -0.28 1.16 5.90
N ASP A 278 -0.79 2.06 6.73
CA ASP A 278 -2.09 1.91 7.42
C ASP A 278 -3.21 2.72 6.76
N ALA A 279 -2.96 3.30 5.58
CA ALA A 279 -3.93 4.16 4.93
C ALA A 279 -5.18 3.40 4.51
N TYR A 280 -6.34 4.01 4.73
CA TYR A 280 -7.63 3.52 4.27
C TYR A 280 -8.51 4.67 3.76
N ALA A 281 -9.42 4.36 2.84
CA ALA A 281 -10.33 5.36 2.29
C ALA A 281 -11.54 5.57 3.22
N LEU A 282 -11.86 6.83 3.52
CA LEU A 282 -13.11 7.25 4.15
C LEU A 282 -13.80 8.27 3.25
N GLY A 283 -15.13 8.25 3.20
CA GLY A 283 -15.83 9.10 2.25
C GLY A 283 -17.34 8.96 2.19
N PHE A 284 -17.89 9.48 1.10
CA PHE A 284 -19.32 9.59 0.81
C PHE A 284 -19.65 8.89 -0.51
N ALA A 285 -20.86 8.34 -0.62
CA ALA A 285 -21.45 8.11 -1.94
C ALA A 285 -21.95 9.45 -2.50
N VAL A 286 -21.77 9.71 -3.79
CA VAL A 286 -22.17 10.98 -4.42
C VAL A 286 -23.11 10.71 -5.59
N GLU A 287 -24.31 11.29 -5.52
CA GLU A 287 -25.23 11.43 -6.64
C GLU A 287 -24.93 12.78 -7.32
N ALA A 288 -24.29 12.73 -8.49
CA ALA A 288 -23.85 13.92 -9.21
C ALA A 288 -24.92 14.42 -10.20
N PRO A 289 -24.94 15.72 -10.54
CA PRO A 289 -25.83 16.24 -11.57
C PRO A 289 -25.62 15.53 -12.91
N ALA A 290 -26.71 15.35 -13.67
CA ALA A 290 -26.66 14.71 -14.98
C ALA A 290 -25.64 15.40 -15.91
N GLY A 291 -24.77 14.59 -16.53
CA GLY A 291 -23.72 15.10 -17.43
C GLY A 291 -22.41 15.48 -16.74
N THR A 292 -22.29 15.33 -15.41
CA THR A 292 -21.02 15.50 -14.70
C THR A 292 -20.02 14.44 -15.16
N GLN A 293 -18.87 14.90 -15.68
CA GLN A 293 -17.76 14.01 -16.08
C GLN A 293 -16.64 14.14 -15.07
N VAL A 294 -16.29 13.01 -14.45
CA VAL A 294 -15.18 12.89 -13.51
C VAL A 294 -14.40 11.62 -13.79
N GLU A 295 -13.09 11.70 -13.63
CA GLU A 295 -12.20 10.55 -13.80
C GLU A 295 -11.77 9.97 -12.44
N PRO A 296 -11.47 8.66 -12.35
CA PRO A 296 -10.86 8.09 -11.16
C PRO A 296 -9.57 8.83 -10.77
N ASP A 297 -9.29 8.94 -9.46
CA ASP A 297 -8.19 9.73 -8.87
C ASP A 297 -8.27 11.24 -9.06
N GLN A 298 -9.26 11.76 -9.79
CA GLN A 298 -9.44 13.20 -9.93
C GLN A 298 -9.86 13.82 -8.59
N TRP A 299 -9.19 14.89 -8.20
CA TRP A 299 -9.57 15.69 -7.05
C TRP A 299 -10.73 16.61 -7.42
N VAL A 300 -11.78 16.56 -6.61
CA VAL A 300 -12.98 17.38 -6.79
C VAL A 300 -13.42 17.98 -5.46
N ARG A 301 -14.02 19.16 -5.55
CA ARG A 301 -14.81 19.77 -4.48
C ARG A 301 -16.28 19.56 -4.79
N VAL A 302 -16.99 18.92 -3.88
CA VAL A 302 -18.43 18.65 -3.98
C VAL A 302 -19.15 19.55 -3.00
N HIS A 303 -20.10 20.34 -3.51
CA HIS A 303 -21.08 21.07 -2.70
C HIS A 303 -22.44 20.39 -2.88
N GLY A 304 -23.13 20.12 -1.79
CA GLY A 304 -24.44 19.47 -1.86
C GLY A 304 -25.13 19.30 -0.52
N ARG A 305 -26.12 18.42 -0.50
CA ARG A 305 -26.89 18.07 0.69
C ARG A 305 -26.54 16.68 1.19
N LEU A 306 -26.38 16.56 2.50
CA LEU A 306 -26.09 15.30 3.17
C LEU A 306 -27.35 14.45 3.34
N HIS A 307 -27.22 13.15 3.07
CA HIS A 307 -28.23 12.14 3.32
C HIS A 307 -27.64 10.96 4.10
N SER A 308 -28.40 10.45 5.06
CA SER A 308 -28.06 9.25 5.82
C SER A 308 -28.89 8.07 5.35
N ARG A 309 -28.25 7.13 4.64
CA ARG A 309 -28.91 5.91 4.15
C ARG A 309 -28.72 4.76 5.13
N GLY A 310 -29.82 4.11 5.51
CA GLY A 310 -29.77 2.97 6.44
C GLY A 310 -29.15 3.30 7.81
N GLY A 311 -29.19 4.59 8.20
CA GLY A 311 -28.72 5.09 9.50
C GLY A 311 -27.22 5.26 9.67
N LYS A 312 -26.38 4.86 8.70
CA LYS A 312 -24.91 4.91 8.82
C LYS A 312 -24.17 5.28 7.53
N ALA A 313 -24.73 4.97 6.36
CA ALA A 313 -24.09 5.26 5.10
C ALA A 313 -24.28 6.74 4.73
N LEU A 314 -23.19 7.46 4.54
CA LEU A 314 -23.20 8.88 4.18
C LEU A 314 -23.30 9.03 2.67
N ALA A 315 -24.34 9.71 2.20
CA ALA A 315 -24.55 10.03 0.79
C ALA A 315 -24.66 11.54 0.60
N LEU A 316 -24.22 12.05 -0.55
CA LEU A 316 -24.31 13.45 -0.94
C LEU A 316 -25.13 13.56 -2.21
N GLU A 317 -26.21 14.33 -2.16
CA GLU A 317 -26.87 14.85 -3.36
C GLU A 317 -26.10 16.11 -3.75
N ALA A 318 -25.28 16.03 -4.81
CA ALA A 318 -24.41 17.13 -5.20
C ALA A 318 -25.18 18.19 -6.00
N ASP A 319 -25.11 19.44 -5.55
CA ASP A 319 -25.55 20.60 -6.31
C ASP A 319 -24.46 21.02 -7.32
N SER A 320 -23.18 20.88 -6.95
CA SER A 320 -22.05 21.13 -7.86
C SER A 320 -20.86 20.20 -7.57
N VAL A 321 -20.09 19.91 -8.62
CA VAL A 321 -18.84 19.14 -8.59
C VAL A 321 -17.80 19.90 -9.39
N GLU A 322 -16.76 20.38 -8.71
CA GLU A 322 -15.70 21.19 -9.32
C GLU A 322 -14.37 20.45 -9.28
N ALA A 323 -13.66 20.38 -10.41
CA ALA A 323 -12.29 19.88 -10.44
C ALA A 323 -11.36 20.83 -9.69
N VAL A 324 -10.50 20.29 -8.83
CA VAL A 324 -9.52 21.06 -8.05
C VAL A 324 -8.18 20.36 -8.06
N ASP A 325 -7.10 21.09 -7.77
CA ASP A 325 -5.81 20.48 -7.52
C ASP A 325 -5.82 19.68 -6.22
N ALA A 326 -4.97 18.64 -6.17
CA ALA A 326 -4.76 17.88 -4.94
C ALA A 326 -4.31 18.83 -3.81
N PRO A 327 -4.91 18.75 -2.62
CA PRO A 327 -4.49 19.57 -1.50
C PRO A 327 -3.07 19.19 -1.07
N ASP A 328 -2.30 20.16 -0.55
CA ASP A 328 -0.92 19.95 -0.10
C ASP A 328 -0.77 18.75 0.86
N GLN A 329 -1.80 18.57 1.70
CA GLN A 329 -1.96 17.44 2.60
C GLN A 329 -3.04 16.48 2.05
N GLU A 330 -2.60 15.46 1.32
CA GLU A 330 -3.47 14.45 0.71
C GLU A 330 -4.05 13.45 1.73
N PHE A 331 -3.31 13.19 2.82
CA PHE A 331 -3.73 12.28 3.88
C PHE A 331 -4.36 13.02 5.07
N VAL A 332 -5.48 12.51 5.56
CA VAL A 332 -6.12 12.93 6.80
C VAL A 332 -5.59 12.08 7.95
N PHE A 333 -5.36 12.68 9.12
CA PHE A 333 -4.96 11.93 10.31
C PHE A 333 -6.17 11.49 11.11
N GLU A 334 -6.16 10.24 11.55
CA GLU A 334 -7.12 9.72 12.51
C GLU A 334 -6.86 10.33 13.90
N GLU A 335 -7.91 10.93 14.47
CA GLU A 335 -7.91 11.49 15.82
C GLU A 335 -8.44 10.45 16.82
N ARG A 336 -7.77 10.32 17.96
CA ARG A 336 -8.12 9.32 18.99
C ARG A 336 -9.27 9.80 19.88
#